data_AF-A0A7S3E6H7-F1
#
_entry.id   AF-A0A7S3E6H7-F1
#
_cell.length_a   1.000
_cell.length_b   1.000
_cell.length_c   1.000
_cell.angle_alpha   90.00
_cell.angle_beta   90.00
_cell.angle_gamma   90.00
#
_symmetry.space_group_name_H-M   'P 1'
#
loop_
_entity.id
_entity.type
_entity.pdbx_description
1 polymer ?
#
loop_
_entity_poly.entity_id
_entity_poly.type
_entity_poly.pdbx_seq_one_letter_code
_entity_poly.pdbx_strand_id
1 'polypeptide(L)'
;EDYAEFFKVISKGQFRSEPEALAKTHFKAEGDVEFRSILYIPKEKPFELRENSNTAMMSRIKLYVRRVFISDSFDDLIPKYLSFVIGLVDSDTLPLNVNRESLQHHASLKTIKKKLIRKTLDMMKKIADDEKRAISGEEDEEDGEDANGSSDGEVATKKYTEFWKNYGPYLKMGVIEDHANRIRLSKLLRFKSSHADFSEEGDAFTDFESYVERMKPGQKKLYYLIGGSLEELKASAFAERLVSEGYEIIYFTEPMDEYLMQHLVEFNDFKFENAAKEDLTLGDEDSKTQKQRQKQLRKAFRPFTKWWKKLMPHDLDTVKVTNRLTTSPCVVVSSKYGFTANMERIAKAQALADPEANQMYLGKKVLEVNPFHPAIKKLKELFEQDEEGEEARQMAVLMYETSLLESGFEPSDARGYAKRVYEVMHWKFGVDSEADIVDDFVYEEEEEEEEEAGVGQQPEEDFAFNFDDLDMDMDKEEL
;
A
#
# COMPACT_ATOMS: atom_id res chain seq x y z
N GLU A 1 21.06 -33.73 1.87
CA GLU A 1 20.92 -33.51 3.33
C GLU A 1 21.97 -32.53 3.86
N ASP A 2 23.23 -32.65 3.44
CA ASP A 2 24.37 -31.80 3.87
C ASP A 2 24.12 -30.28 3.81
N TYR A 3 23.50 -29.76 2.74
CA TYR A 3 23.19 -28.33 2.65
C TYR A 3 22.14 -27.85 3.64
N ALA A 4 21.20 -28.72 4.03
CA ALA A 4 20.15 -28.41 4.99
C ALA A 4 20.74 -28.40 6.41
N GLU A 5 21.59 -29.39 6.73
CA GLU A 5 22.36 -29.39 7.98
C GLU A 5 23.29 -28.17 8.06
N PHE A 6 23.98 -27.84 6.96
CA PHE A 6 24.81 -26.66 6.90
C PHE A 6 24.03 -25.37 7.15
N PHE A 7 22.82 -25.26 6.58
CA PHE A 7 21.92 -24.13 6.84
C PHE A 7 21.60 -24.02 8.34
N LYS A 8 21.22 -25.12 9.00
CA LYS A 8 20.94 -25.15 10.44
C LYS A 8 22.13 -24.65 11.27
N VAL A 9 23.35 -25.01 10.89
CA VAL A 9 24.56 -24.57 11.58
C VAL A 9 24.84 -23.08 11.37
N ILE A 10 24.77 -22.60 10.12
CA ILE A 10 25.14 -21.21 9.82
C ILE A 10 24.10 -20.21 10.34
N SER A 11 22.83 -20.62 10.41
CA SER A 11 21.70 -19.81 10.86
C SER A 11 21.33 -20.00 12.34
N LYS A 12 22.18 -20.71 13.11
CA LYS A 12 21.95 -21.00 14.52
C LYS A 12 21.67 -19.72 15.31
N GLY A 13 20.60 -19.74 16.10
CA GLY A 13 20.18 -18.63 16.95
C GLY A 13 19.41 -17.52 16.24
N GLN A 14 19.15 -17.62 14.93
CA GLN A 14 18.39 -16.60 14.17
C GLN A 14 16.89 -16.90 14.05
N PHE A 15 16.45 -18.07 14.52
CA PHE A 15 15.09 -18.59 14.38
C PHE A 15 14.60 -19.17 15.71
N ARG A 16 13.28 -19.10 15.96
CA ARG A 16 12.64 -19.72 17.13
C ARG A 16 12.41 -21.22 16.93
N SER A 17 12.10 -21.62 15.70
CA SER A 17 11.93 -22.99 15.24
C SER A 17 13.17 -23.49 14.52
N GLU A 18 13.20 -24.79 14.20
CA GLU A 18 14.26 -25.36 13.38
C GLU A 18 14.29 -24.67 12.00
N PRO A 19 15.45 -24.12 11.58
CA PRO A 19 15.50 -23.30 10.39
C PRO A 19 15.44 -24.14 9.11
N GLU A 20 14.53 -23.78 8.22
CA GLU A 20 14.40 -24.34 6.88
C GLU A 20 14.76 -23.31 5.80
N ALA A 21 15.47 -23.75 4.76
CA ALA A 21 15.79 -22.92 3.62
C ALA A 21 14.72 -23.11 2.53
N LEU A 22 14.11 -22.01 2.09
CA LEU A 22 13.20 -21.99 0.95
C LEU A 22 13.97 -22.25 -0.35
N ALA A 23 15.09 -21.55 -0.51
CA ALA A 23 15.94 -21.66 -1.69
C ALA A 23 17.41 -21.58 -1.31
N LYS A 24 18.27 -22.16 -2.16
CA LYS A 24 19.72 -22.11 -2.01
C LYS A 24 20.38 -21.88 -3.36
N THR A 25 21.56 -21.27 -3.34
CA THR A 25 22.48 -21.26 -4.47
C THR A 25 23.90 -21.44 -3.97
N HIS A 26 24.67 -22.31 -4.62
CA HIS A 26 26.09 -22.49 -4.37
C HIS A 26 26.83 -22.25 -5.67
N PHE A 27 27.81 -21.35 -5.66
CA PHE A 27 28.56 -21.01 -6.86
C PHE A 27 30.02 -20.67 -6.55
N LYS A 28 30.86 -20.85 -7.57
CA LYS A 28 32.22 -20.33 -7.63
C LYS A 28 32.24 -19.12 -8.55
N ALA A 29 32.84 -18.04 -8.09
CA ALA A 29 33.07 -16.83 -8.85
C ALA A 29 34.54 -16.79 -9.29
N GLU A 30 34.77 -16.62 -10.59
CA GLU A 30 36.12 -16.54 -11.19
C GLU A 30 36.36 -15.15 -11.80
N GLY A 31 37.62 -14.80 -12.10
CA GLY A 31 38.04 -13.49 -12.64
C GLY A 31 38.84 -12.66 -11.62
N ASP A 32 38.64 -11.34 -11.61
CA ASP A 32 39.41 -10.39 -10.75
C ASP A 32 39.38 -10.72 -9.26
N VAL A 33 38.32 -11.40 -8.81
CA VAL A 33 38.18 -11.91 -7.44
C VAL A 33 37.65 -13.33 -7.51
N GLU A 34 38.41 -14.24 -6.95
CA GLU A 34 38.05 -15.64 -6.82
C GLU A 34 37.48 -15.92 -5.43
N PHE A 35 36.27 -16.47 -5.41
CA PHE A 35 35.61 -16.88 -4.18
C PHE A 35 34.56 -17.96 -4.44
N ARG A 36 34.19 -18.66 -3.39
CA ARG A 36 33.05 -19.58 -3.34
C ARG A 36 32.01 -19.00 -2.41
N SER A 37 30.74 -19.20 -2.73
CA SER A 37 29.66 -18.71 -1.87
C SER A 37 28.48 -19.65 -1.89
N ILE A 38 27.90 -19.86 -0.71
CA ILE A 38 26.62 -20.52 -0.53
C ILE A 38 25.69 -19.48 0.08
N LEU A 39 24.56 -19.25 -0.57
CA LEU A 39 23.51 -18.32 -0.14
C LEU A 39 22.20 -19.06 0.01
N TYR A 40 21.42 -18.66 1.00
CA TYR A 40 20.13 -19.22 1.35
C TYR A 40 19.08 -18.12 1.49
N ILE A 41 17.87 -18.41 1.04
CA ILE A 41 16.66 -17.68 1.41
C ILE A 41 15.96 -18.52 2.47
N PRO A 42 15.81 -18.02 3.71
CA PRO A 42 15.08 -18.73 4.75
C PRO A 42 13.59 -18.83 4.42
N LYS A 43 12.94 -19.94 4.80
CA LYS A 43 11.49 -20.14 4.62
C LYS A 43 10.65 -19.17 5.44
N GLU A 44 11.09 -18.87 6.65
CA GLU A 44 10.49 -17.86 7.52
C GLU A 44 11.44 -16.68 7.73
N LYS A 45 10.91 -15.52 8.14
CA LYS A 45 11.76 -14.39 8.54
C LYS A 45 12.57 -14.73 9.81
N PRO A 46 13.88 -14.41 9.84
CA PRO A 46 14.65 -14.33 11.09
C PRO A 46 13.95 -13.43 12.13
N PHE A 47 14.03 -13.75 13.42
CA PHE A 47 13.29 -12.99 14.46
C PHE A 47 13.71 -11.52 14.52
N GLU A 48 15.00 -11.20 14.30
CA GLU A 48 15.51 -9.82 14.29
C GLU A 48 14.87 -8.96 13.19
N LEU A 49 14.46 -9.56 12.06
CA LEU A 49 13.74 -8.84 11.00
C LEU A 49 12.29 -8.54 11.37
N ARG A 50 11.73 -9.24 12.36
CA ARG A 50 10.36 -9.00 12.84
C ARG A 50 10.28 -7.81 13.80
N GLU A 51 11.36 -7.50 14.49
CA GLU A 51 11.40 -6.46 15.54
C GLU A 51 11.72 -5.06 15.00
N ASN A 52 11.91 -4.88 13.68
CA ASN A 52 12.26 -3.59 13.06
C ASN A 52 13.41 -2.85 13.76
N SER A 53 14.34 -3.60 14.37
CA SER A 53 15.47 -3.06 15.10
C SER A 53 16.59 -2.62 14.16
N ASN A 54 17.53 -1.79 14.62
CA ASN A 54 18.72 -1.44 13.82
C ASN A 54 19.52 -2.69 13.38
N THR A 55 19.44 -3.78 14.14
CA THR A 55 20.03 -5.10 13.81
C THR A 55 19.34 -5.78 12.62
N ALA A 56 18.09 -5.43 12.32
CA ALA A 56 17.34 -5.97 11.17
C ALA A 56 17.99 -5.64 9.80
N MET A 57 18.81 -4.59 9.76
CA MET A 57 19.46 -4.13 8.53
C MET A 57 20.88 -4.67 8.33
N MET A 58 21.40 -5.47 9.28
CA MET A 58 22.76 -6.02 9.19
C MET A 58 22.84 -7.17 8.19
N SER A 59 24.00 -7.29 7.53
CA SER A 59 24.27 -8.42 6.64
C SER A 59 24.37 -9.73 7.41
N ARG A 60 23.82 -10.82 6.86
CA ARG A 60 23.90 -12.18 7.43
C ARG A 60 24.85 -13.09 6.67
N ILE A 61 25.80 -12.45 5.97
CA ILE A 61 26.81 -13.12 5.16
C ILE A 61 28.14 -13.13 5.92
N LYS A 62 28.62 -14.33 6.24
CA LYS A 62 29.91 -14.53 6.90
C LYS A 62 31.04 -14.51 5.88
N LEU A 63 32.04 -13.65 6.05
CA LEU A 63 33.21 -13.58 5.20
C LEU A 63 34.34 -14.47 5.75
N TYR A 64 34.86 -15.33 4.89
CA TYR A 64 36.02 -16.17 5.08
C TYR A 64 37.07 -15.83 4.04
N VAL A 65 38.33 -15.98 4.42
CA VAL A 65 39.46 -15.93 3.49
C VAL A 65 40.30 -17.17 3.71
N ARG A 66 40.44 -17.99 2.68
CA ARG A 66 41.12 -19.28 2.75
C ARG A 66 40.62 -20.12 3.93
N ARG A 67 39.30 -20.17 4.10
CA ARG A 67 38.59 -20.91 5.17
C ARG A 67 38.83 -20.38 6.59
N VAL A 68 39.46 -19.22 6.75
CA VAL A 68 39.60 -18.53 8.04
C VAL A 68 38.49 -17.51 8.18
N PHE A 69 37.72 -17.60 9.26
CA PHE A 69 36.66 -16.63 9.55
C PHE A 69 37.24 -15.24 9.72
N ILE A 70 36.75 -14.30 8.92
CA ILE A 70 37.11 -12.89 9.04
C ILE A 70 36.05 -12.21 9.87
N SER A 71 34.92 -11.82 9.30
CA SER A 71 33.83 -11.18 10.06
C SER A 71 32.47 -11.48 9.44
N ASP A 72 31.44 -11.29 10.25
CA ASP A 72 30.02 -11.35 9.94
C ASP A 72 29.36 -9.96 9.92
N SER A 73 30.15 -8.90 10.03
CA SER A 73 29.72 -7.50 10.20
C SER A 73 30.05 -6.61 9.00
N PHE A 74 30.08 -7.19 7.78
CA PHE A 74 30.33 -6.44 6.55
C PHE A 74 29.01 -6.03 5.89
N ASP A 75 28.42 -4.93 6.37
CA ASP A 75 27.18 -4.36 5.84
C ASP A 75 27.29 -3.99 4.34
N ASP A 76 28.52 -3.81 3.83
CA ASP A 76 28.74 -3.52 2.43
C ASP A 76 28.63 -4.72 1.48
N LEU A 77 28.70 -5.96 1.98
CA LEU A 77 28.69 -7.18 1.13
C LEU A 77 27.36 -7.43 0.43
N ILE A 78 26.25 -7.00 1.04
CA ILE A 78 24.92 -7.14 0.46
C ILE A 78 24.08 -5.92 0.82
N PRO A 79 23.24 -5.39 -0.08
CA PRO A 79 22.38 -4.27 0.24
C PRO A 79 21.32 -4.63 1.30
N LYS A 80 20.82 -3.62 2.01
CA LYS A 80 19.83 -3.76 3.09
C LYS A 80 18.57 -4.50 2.66
N TYR A 81 18.11 -4.26 1.44
CA TYR A 81 16.95 -4.95 0.88
C TYR A 81 17.15 -6.47 0.68
N LEU A 82 18.36 -6.99 0.90
CA LEU A 82 18.68 -8.43 0.89
C LEU A 82 19.24 -8.90 2.24
N SER A 83 19.02 -8.16 3.34
CA SER A 83 19.53 -8.52 4.68
C SER A 83 18.98 -9.85 5.21
N PHE A 84 17.90 -10.35 4.62
CA PHE A 84 17.35 -11.67 4.93
C PHE A 84 18.14 -12.84 4.35
N VAL A 85 19.05 -12.60 3.40
CA VAL A 85 19.87 -13.66 2.79
C VAL A 85 20.94 -14.10 3.75
N ILE A 86 20.95 -15.40 4.08
CA ILE A 86 21.94 -16.00 4.97
C ILE A 86 22.97 -16.74 4.12
N GLY A 87 24.25 -16.60 4.45
CA GLY A 87 25.25 -17.37 3.73
C GLY A 87 26.68 -17.08 4.16
N LEU A 88 27.60 -17.53 3.30
CA LEU A 88 29.01 -17.20 3.45
C LEU A 88 29.66 -16.92 2.11
N VAL A 89 30.80 -16.25 2.19
CA VAL A 89 31.75 -16.04 1.09
C VAL A 89 33.10 -16.50 1.57
N ASP A 90 33.75 -17.43 0.86
CA ASP A 90 35.14 -17.83 1.10
C ASP A 90 35.99 -17.39 -0.09
N SER A 91 36.86 -16.39 0.12
CA SER A 91 37.73 -15.88 -0.92
C SER A 91 39.16 -16.38 -0.78
N ASP A 92 39.77 -16.74 -1.92
CA ASP A 92 41.18 -17.18 -1.95
C ASP A 92 42.17 -16.00 -2.11
N THR A 93 41.67 -14.85 -2.58
CA THR A 93 42.50 -13.74 -3.10
C THR A 93 42.34 -12.40 -2.36
N LEU A 94 41.45 -12.30 -1.38
CA LEU A 94 41.32 -11.08 -0.57
C LEU A 94 42.57 -10.84 0.29
N PRO A 95 43.16 -9.63 0.26
CA PRO A 95 44.30 -9.30 1.11
C PRO A 95 43.86 -9.16 2.56
N LEU A 96 44.48 -9.91 3.47
CA LEU A 96 44.20 -9.82 4.91
C LEU A 96 44.98 -8.66 5.52
N ASN A 97 44.29 -7.59 5.90
CA ASN A 97 44.87 -6.51 6.70
C ASN A 97 44.61 -6.73 8.20
N VAL A 98 45.60 -6.37 9.02
CA VAL A 98 45.60 -6.59 10.48
C VAL A 98 44.45 -5.88 11.20
N ASN A 99 43.96 -4.73 10.68
CA ASN A 99 42.95 -3.91 11.36
C ASN A 99 41.51 -4.02 10.81
N ARG A 100 41.24 -4.88 9.80
CA ARG A 100 39.91 -5.08 9.16
C ARG A 100 39.25 -3.85 8.50
N GLU A 101 39.53 -2.62 8.94
CA GLU A 101 39.06 -1.35 8.38
C GLU A 101 39.50 -1.17 6.91
N SER A 102 40.74 -1.52 6.58
CA SER A 102 41.23 -1.39 5.21
C SER A 102 40.54 -2.34 4.23
N LEU A 103 39.91 -3.42 4.71
CA LEU A 103 39.22 -4.39 3.85
C LEU A 103 37.91 -3.79 3.33
N GLN A 104 37.22 -2.97 4.13
CA GLN A 104 35.92 -2.36 3.79
C GLN A 104 35.97 -1.51 2.52
N HIS A 105 37.11 -0.86 2.24
CA HIS A 105 37.27 0.00 1.06
C HIS A 105 37.88 -0.70 -0.17
N HIS A 106 38.07 -2.02 -0.13
CA HIS A 106 38.73 -2.74 -1.22
C HIS A 106 37.81 -2.92 -2.45
N ALA A 107 38.34 -2.68 -3.64
CA ALA A 107 37.59 -2.80 -4.90
C ALA A 107 36.97 -4.20 -5.09
N SER A 108 37.66 -5.25 -4.60
CA SER A 108 37.19 -6.64 -4.65
C SER A 108 35.86 -6.86 -3.93
N LEU A 109 35.59 -6.15 -2.82
CA LEU A 109 34.31 -6.27 -2.11
C LEU A 109 33.13 -5.77 -2.95
N LYS A 110 33.35 -4.74 -3.78
CA LYS A 110 32.32 -4.27 -4.73
C LYS A 110 32.02 -5.33 -5.79
N THR A 111 33.03 -6.03 -6.27
CA THR A 111 32.87 -7.13 -7.24
C THR A 111 32.16 -8.33 -6.61
N ILE A 112 32.53 -8.70 -5.38
CA ILE A 112 31.83 -9.73 -4.60
C ILE A 112 30.36 -9.34 -4.43
N LYS A 113 30.07 -8.13 -3.92
CA LYS A 113 28.71 -7.60 -3.74
C LYS A 113 27.87 -7.73 -5.02
N LYS A 114 28.38 -7.26 -6.16
CA LYS A 114 27.67 -7.36 -7.45
C LYS A 114 27.35 -8.81 -7.83
N LYS A 115 28.30 -9.73 -7.63
CA LYS A 115 28.09 -11.16 -7.93
C LYS A 115 27.09 -11.80 -6.96
N LEU A 116 27.13 -11.46 -5.67
CA LEU A 116 26.15 -11.91 -4.67
C LEU A 116 24.74 -11.43 -5.02
N ILE A 117 24.56 -10.13 -5.26
CA ILE A 117 23.25 -9.57 -5.68
C ILE A 117 22.75 -10.30 -6.92
N ARG A 118 23.61 -10.46 -7.93
CA ARG A 118 23.22 -11.14 -9.18
C ARG A 118 22.72 -12.55 -8.92
N LYS A 119 23.47 -13.36 -8.17
CA LYS A 119 23.13 -14.76 -7.88
C LYS A 119 21.91 -14.89 -6.97
N THR A 120 21.73 -13.98 -6.03
CA THR A 120 20.51 -13.90 -5.20
C THR A 120 19.28 -13.62 -6.06
N LEU A 121 19.34 -12.63 -6.95
CA LEU A 121 18.22 -12.29 -7.83
C LEU A 121 17.95 -13.40 -8.86
N ASP A 122 18.98 -14.09 -9.35
CA ASP A 122 18.82 -15.26 -10.22
C ASP A 122 18.14 -16.42 -9.48
N MET A 123 18.49 -16.65 -8.21
CA MET A 123 17.83 -17.64 -7.35
C MET A 123 16.34 -17.29 -7.12
N MET A 124 16.01 -16.03 -6.87
CA MET A 124 14.62 -15.55 -6.74
C MET A 124 13.84 -15.70 -8.04
N LYS A 125 14.47 -15.37 -9.18
CA LYS A 125 13.85 -15.57 -10.48
C LYS A 125 13.59 -17.05 -10.75
N LYS A 126 14.54 -17.94 -10.44
CA LYS A 126 14.37 -19.38 -10.61
C LYS A 126 13.15 -19.90 -9.85
N ILE A 127 13.00 -19.57 -8.56
CA ILE A 127 11.83 -20.02 -7.79
C ILE A 127 10.51 -19.43 -8.31
N ALA A 128 10.52 -18.22 -8.90
CA ALA A 128 9.35 -17.63 -9.55
C ALA A 128 8.97 -18.35 -10.85
N ASP A 129 9.97 -18.63 -11.70
CA ASP A 129 9.77 -19.32 -12.97
C ASP A 129 9.33 -20.78 -12.74
N ASP A 130 9.93 -21.47 -11.77
CA ASP A 130 9.58 -22.84 -11.39
C ASP A 130 8.12 -22.93 -10.87
N GLU A 131 7.67 -21.96 -10.06
CA GLU A 131 6.28 -21.88 -9.62
C GLU A 131 5.33 -21.63 -10.82
N LYS A 132 5.68 -20.72 -11.73
CA LYS A 132 4.88 -20.43 -12.93
C LYS A 132 4.75 -21.67 -13.84
N ARG A 133 5.82 -22.44 -14.04
CA ARG A 133 5.79 -23.72 -14.78
C ARG A 133 4.91 -24.76 -14.09
N ALA A 134 5.05 -24.91 -12.77
CA ALA A 134 4.25 -25.84 -11.98
C ALA A 134 2.74 -25.52 -12.05
N ILE A 135 2.36 -24.24 -12.08
CA ILE A 135 0.95 -23.80 -12.21
C ILE A 135 0.41 -24.01 -13.62
N SER A 136 1.23 -23.77 -14.66
CA SER A 136 0.80 -23.90 -16.06
C SER A 136 0.75 -25.34 -16.57
N GLY A 137 1.40 -26.28 -15.88
CA GLY A 137 1.46 -27.68 -16.30
C GLY A 137 2.41 -27.92 -17.49
N GLU A 138 3.33 -27.00 -17.75
CA GLU A 138 4.41 -27.19 -18.71
C GLU A 138 5.42 -28.22 -18.15
N GLU A 139 5.52 -29.41 -18.78
CA GLU A 139 6.51 -30.44 -18.44
C GLU A 139 7.87 -30.08 -19.05
N ASP A 140 8.95 -30.12 -18.25
CA ASP A 140 10.32 -29.92 -18.74
C ASP A 140 10.82 -31.19 -19.45
N GLU A 141 11.24 -31.06 -20.73
CA GLU A 141 12.08 -32.06 -21.41
C GLU A 141 13.59 -31.89 -21.11
N GLU A 142 14.02 -30.80 -20.46
CA GLU A 142 15.45 -30.55 -20.17
C GLU A 142 15.66 -29.87 -18.81
N ASP A 143 16.09 -30.63 -17.79
CA ASP A 143 17.30 -30.28 -17.03
C ASP A 143 17.64 -31.40 -16.01
N GLY A 144 18.78 -32.04 -16.25
CA GLY A 144 19.38 -33.01 -15.34
C GLY A 144 20.04 -32.36 -14.13
N GLU A 145 20.09 -33.14 -13.05
CA GLU A 145 21.01 -33.01 -11.90
C GLU A 145 20.88 -31.76 -11.02
N ASP A 146 19.76 -31.64 -10.30
CA ASP A 146 19.72 -31.30 -8.86
C ASP A 146 18.27 -31.25 -8.31
N ALA A 147 17.37 -32.09 -8.85
CA ALA A 147 16.06 -32.34 -8.26
C ALA A 147 16.27 -33.23 -7.02
N ASN A 148 16.56 -32.61 -5.88
CA ASN A 148 16.43 -33.27 -4.60
C ASN A 148 14.94 -33.64 -4.46
N GLY A 149 14.63 -34.91 -4.73
CA GLY A 149 13.27 -35.44 -4.80
C GLY A 149 12.43 -34.96 -3.62
N SER A 150 11.39 -34.19 -3.93
CA SER A 150 10.32 -33.88 -3.01
C SER A 150 9.03 -34.24 -3.73
N SER A 151 8.42 -35.32 -3.29
CA SER A 151 7.08 -35.72 -3.63
C SER A 151 6.10 -34.70 -3.06
N ASP A 152 5.96 -33.52 -3.63
CA ASP A 152 4.94 -32.55 -3.22
C ASP A 152 4.68 -31.53 -4.34
N GLY A 153 3.80 -31.87 -5.28
CA GLY A 153 3.33 -30.93 -6.30
C GLY A 153 2.68 -29.68 -5.71
N GLU A 154 2.19 -29.74 -4.47
CA GLU A 154 1.64 -28.57 -3.77
C GLU A 154 2.72 -27.60 -3.25
N VAL A 155 3.90 -28.10 -2.88
CA VAL A 155 5.00 -27.25 -2.38
C VAL A 155 5.68 -26.49 -3.52
N ALA A 156 5.77 -27.10 -4.72
CA ALA A 156 6.32 -26.44 -5.90
C ALA A 156 5.44 -25.28 -6.40
N THR A 157 4.12 -25.39 -6.29
CA THR A 157 3.14 -24.40 -6.80
C THR A 157 2.95 -23.18 -5.90
N LYS A 158 3.55 -23.15 -4.70
CA LYS A 158 3.42 -22.03 -3.74
C LYS A 158 4.75 -21.47 -3.24
N LYS A 159 5.87 -21.98 -3.73
CA LYS A 159 7.21 -21.63 -3.24
C LYS A 159 7.55 -20.14 -3.36
N TYR A 160 7.25 -19.53 -4.52
CA TYR A 160 7.46 -18.10 -4.71
C TYR A 160 6.39 -17.26 -4.00
N THR A 161 5.17 -17.78 -3.92
CA THR A 161 4.10 -17.16 -3.14
C THR A 161 4.47 -17.07 -1.65
N GLU A 162 5.03 -18.13 -1.05
CA GLU A 162 5.60 -18.13 0.30
C GLU A 162 6.77 -17.15 0.44
N PHE A 163 7.66 -17.11 -0.55
CA PHE A 163 8.74 -16.12 -0.61
C PHE A 163 8.18 -14.69 -0.58
N TRP A 164 7.19 -14.38 -1.42
CA TRP A 164 6.62 -13.05 -1.56
C TRP A 164 5.94 -12.58 -0.28
N LYS A 165 5.16 -13.44 0.38
CA LYS A 165 4.51 -13.13 1.67
C LYS A 165 5.52 -12.73 2.75
N ASN A 166 6.68 -13.38 2.76
CA ASN A 166 7.73 -13.03 3.70
C ASN A 166 8.49 -11.79 3.22
N TYR A 167 9.04 -11.80 2.01
CA TYR A 167 10.09 -10.86 1.61
C TYR A 167 9.66 -9.82 0.57
N GLY A 168 8.37 -9.76 0.20
CA GLY A 168 7.82 -8.78 -0.74
C GLY A 168 8.20 -7.32 -0.42
N PRO A 169 8.03 -6.84 0.84
CA PRO A 169 8.44 -5.49 1.22
C PRO A 169 9.94 -5.21 0.99
N TYR A 170 10.80 -6.23 1.15
CA TYR A 170 12.22 -6.08 0.86
C TYR A 170 12.48 -5.95 -0.63
N LEU A 171 11.76 -6.66 -1.50
CA LEU A 171 11.88 -6.45 -2.95
C LEU A 171 11.40 -5.05 -3.36
N LYS A 172 10.32 -4.54 -2.76
CA LYS A 172 9.84 -3.17 -2.98
C LYS A 172 10.90 -2.14 -2.58
N MET A 173 11.52 -2.31 -1.41
CA MET A 173 12.68 -1.50 -0.98
C MET A 173 13.84 -1.58 -1.98
N GLY A 174 14.13 -2.77 -2.52
CA GLY A 174 15.16 -2.94 -3.55
C GLY A 174 14.85 -2.14 -4.82
N VAL A 175 13.60 -2.11 -5.28
CA VAL A 175 13.19 -1.31 -6.45
C VAL A 175 13.42 0.19 -6.21
N ILE A 176 13.15 0.65 -4.99
CA ILE A 176 13.34 2.05 -4.58
C ILE A 176 14.85 2.38 -4.58
N GLU A 177 15.66 1.60 -3.89
CA GLU A 177 17.08 1.92 -3.60
C GLU A 177 18.08 1.48 -4.69
N ASP A 178 17.88 0.34 -5.34
CA ASP A 178 18.84 -0.27 -6.26
C ASP A 178 18.52 0.03 -7.73
N HIS A 179 18.91 1.23 -8.15
CA HIS A 179 18.76 1.70 -9.53
C HIS A 179 19.37 0.73 -10.56
N ALA A 180 20.47 0.06 -10.24
CA ALA A 180 21.19 -0.80 -11.18
C ALA A 180 20.45 -2.13 -11.42
N ASN A 181 19.70 -2.62 -10.43
CA ASN A 181 18.94 -3.87 -10.53
C ASN A 181 17.42 -3.66 -10.62
N ARG A 182 16.93 -2.41 -10.63
CA ARG A 182 15.50 -2.06 -10.63
C ARG A 182 14.66 -2.86 -11.63
N ILE A 183 15.13 -3.01 -12.86
CA ILE A 183 14.41 -3.74 -13.92
C ILE A 183 14.31 -5.24 -13.61
N ARG A 184 15.34 -5.83 -12.99
CA ARG A 184 15.31 -7.25 -12.57
C ARG A 184 14.39 -7.43 -11.38
N LEU A 185 14.44 -6.49 -10.43
CA LEU A 185 13.59 -6.49 -9.24
C LEU A 185 12.11 -6.28 -9.58
N SER A 186 11.78 -5.42 -10.55
CA SER A 186 10.38 -5.18 -10.93
C SER A 186 9.69 -6.43 -11.46
N LYS A 187 10.41 -7.31 -12.17
CA LYS A 187 9.91 -8.62 -12.64
C LYS A 187 9.59 -9.60 -11.52
N LEU A 188 10.14 -9.37 -10.32
CA LEU A 188 9.90 -10.18 -9.13
C LEU A 188 8.71 -9.66 -8.29
N LEU A 189 8.15 -8.49 -8.61
CA LEU A 189 7.02 -7.97 -7.87
C LEU A 189 5.75 -8.81 -8.12
N ARG A 190 4.92 -8.91 -7.08
CA ARG A 190 3.60 -9.55 -7.14
C ARG A 190 2.55 -8.63 -6.55
N PHE A 191 1.32 -8.73 -7.06
CA PHE A 191 0.22 -7.88 -6.65
C PHE A 191 -1.13 -8.52 -6.92
N LYS A 192 -2.16 -7.97 -6.29
CA LYS A 192 -3.56 -8.27 -6.59
C LYS A 192 -4.00 -7.43 -7.77
N SER A 193 -5.01 -7.88 -8.51
CA SER A 193 -5.57 -7.11 -9.60
C SER A 193 -7.07 -7.29 -9.73
N SER A 194 -7.69 -6.49 -10.58
CA SER A 194 -9.13 -6.61 -10.90
C SER A 194 -9.46 -7.82 -11.76
N HIS A 195 -8.47 -8.61 -12.19
CA HIS A 195 -8.71 -9.87 -12.88
C HIS A 195 -9.26 -10.90 -11.89
N ALA A 196 -10.28 -11.67 -12.28
CA ALA A 196 -11.04 -12.55 -11.38
C ALA A 196 -10.15 -13.54 -10.60
N ASP A 197 -9.10 -14.07 -11.24
CA ASP A 197 -8.17 -15.02 -10.61
C ASP A 197 -7.33 -14.40 -9.47
N PHE A 198 -7.20 -13.07 -9.45
CA PHE A 198 -6.35 -12.33 -8.51
C PHE A 198 -7.13 -11.27 -7.73
N SER A 199 -8.46 -11.28 -7.84
CA SER A 199 -9.31 -10.28 -7.21
C SER A 199 -9.58 -10.59 -5.76
N GLU A 200 -9.52 -11.83 -5.30
CA GLU A 200 -9.90 -12.17 -3.93
C GLU A 200 -8.76 -12.03 -2.90
N GLU A 201 -9.18 -11.78 -1.65
CA GLU A 201 -8.28 -11.88 -0.51
C GLU A 201 -7.84 -13.34 -0.37
N GLY A 202 -6.53 -13.58 -0.43
CA GLY A 202 -5.96 -14.91 -0.49
C GLY A 202 -4.57 -14.91 -1.11
N ASP A 203 -4.14 -16.07 -1.58
CA ASP A 203 -2.74 -16.29 -1.95
C ASP A 203 -2.45 -16.16 -3.45
N ALA A 204 -3.48 -15.93 -4.27
CA ALA A 204 -3.30 -15.74 -5.70
C ALA A 204 -2.77 -14.33 -5.99
N PHE A 205 -1.59 -14.24 -6.60
CA PHE A 205 -1.02 -12.97 -7.05
C PHE A 205 -0.68 -13.05 -8.54
N THR A 206 -0.62 -11.90 -9.19
CA THR A 206 -0.10 -11.77 -10.55
C THR A 206 1.17 -10.92 -10.57
N ASP A 207 1.81 -10.84 -11.73
CA ASP A 207 3.00 -10.03 -11.98
C ASP A 207 2.82 -9.12 -13.20
N PHE A 208 3.77 -8.21 -13.41
CA PHE A 208 3.68 -7.25 -14.51
C PHE A 208 3.78 -7.90 -15.89
N GLU A 209 4.52 -9.01 -16.04
CA GLU A 209 4.63 -9.69 -17.33
C GLU A 209 3.28 -10.31 -17.72
N SER A 210 2.64 -10.98 -16.77
CA SER A 210 1.33 -11.59 -16.94
C SER A 210 0.22 -10.55 -17.12
N TYR A 211 0.31 -9.38 -16.44
CA TYR A 211 -0.58 -8.25 -16.72
C TYR A 211 -0.43 -7.77 -18.16
N VAL A 212 0.82 -7.62 -18.65
CA VAL A 212 1.10 -7.18 -20.02
C VAL A 212 0.53 -8.17 -21.04
N GLU A 213 0.63 -9.47 -20.79
CA GLU A 213 0.04 -10.53 -21.63
C GLU A 213 -1.49 -10.42 -21.72
N ARG A 214 -2.15 -9.93 -20.67
CA ARG A 214 -3.61 -9.72 -20.61
C ARG A 214 -4.06 -8.32 -21.04
N MET A 215 -3.14 -7.44 -21.44
CA MET A 215 -3.50 -6.09 -21.88
C MET A 215 -4.37 -6.13 -23.14
N LYS A 216 -5.32 -5.20 -23.21
CA LYS A 216 -6.17 -5.07 -24.39
C LYS A 216 -5.38 -4.62 -25.62
N PRO A 217 -5.84 -4.97 -26.84
CA PRO A 217 -5.29 -4.39 -28.07
C PRO A 217 -5.32 -2.85 -28.02
N GLY A 218 -4.17 -2.22 -28.20
CA GLY A 218 -4.03 -0.76 -28.21
C GLY A 218 -3.86 -0.11 -26.82
N GLN A 219 -3.93 -0.88 -25.72
CA GLN A 219 -3.60 -0.37 -24.39
C GLN A 219 -2.09 -0.05 -24.31
N LYS A 220 -1.77 1.14 -23.78
CA LYS A 220 -0.37 1.65 -23.68
C LYS A 220 0.12 1.85 -22.24
N LYS A 221 -0.76 1.60 -21.27
CA LYS A 221 -0.56 1.94 -19.87
C LYS A 221 -0.99 0.79 -18.97
N LEU A 222 -0.27 0.56 -17.87
CA LEU A 222 -0.71 -0.28 -16.76
C LEU A 222 -1.46 0.59 -15.77
N TYR A 223 -2.72 0.28 -15.50
CA TYR A 223 -3.54 1.02 -14.56
C TYR A 223 -3.37 0.46 -13.16
N TYR A 224 -3.25 1.35 -12.16
CA TYR A 224 -3.13 0.94 -10.77
C TYR A 224 -3.87 1.89 -9.82
N LEU A 225 -4.18 1.37 -8.64
CA LEU A 225 -4.67 2.12 -7.49
C LEU A 225 -3.88 1.73 -6.24
N ILE A 226 -3.74 2.68 -5.31
CA ILE A 226 -3.10 2.48 -4.02
C ILE A 226 -4.07 2.93 -2.93
N GLY A 227 -4.29 2.09 -1.91
CA GLY A 227 -5.30 2.31 -0.87
C GLY A 227 -5.02 1.52 0.40
N GLY A 228 -5.94 1.57 1.37
CA GLY A 228 -5.79 0.90 2.67
C GLY A 228 -6.12 -0.59 2.64
N SER A 229 -7.09 -1.00 1.81
CA SER A 229 -7.49 -2.40 1.68
C SER A 229 -7.90 -2.76 0.25
N LEU A 230 -7.96 -4.07 -0.04
CA LEU A 230 -8.41 -4.55 -1.33
C LEU A 230 -9.91 -4.26 -1.55
N GLU A 231 -10.73 -4.38 -0.50
CA GLU A 231 -12.16 -4.06 -0.53
C GLU A 231 -12.42 -2.59 -0.89
N GLU A 232 -11.71 -1.66 -0.23
CA GLU A 232 -11.79 -0.23 -0.52
C GLU A 232 -11.45 0.06 -1.98
N LEU A 233 -10.35 -0.53 -2.48
CA LEU A 233 -9.89 -0.32 -3.85
C LEU A 233 -10.85 -0.87 -4.90
N LYS A 234 -11.47 -2.03 -4.64
CA LYS A 234 -12.49 -2.61 -5.52
C LYS A 234 -13.76 -1.76 -5.59
N ALA A 235 -14.17 -1.19 -4.45
CA ALA A 235 -15.35 -0.33 -4.35
C ALA A 235 -15.12 1.10 -4.87
N SER A 236 -13.88 1.44 -5.21
CA SER A 236 -13.49 2.80 -5.57
C SER A 236 -14.15 3.30 -6.87
N ALA A 237 -14.70 4.52 -6.83
CA ALA A 237 -15.18 5.23 -8.00
C ALA A 237 -14.11 5.42 -9.10
N PHE A 238 -12.82 5.41 -8.74
CA PHE A 238 -11.72 5.50 -9.71
C PHE A 238 -11.63 4.28 -10.65
N ALA A 239 -12.12 3.13 -10.21
CA ALA A 239 -12.06 1.87 -10.96
C ALA A 239 -13.24 1.68 -11.92
N GLU A 240 -14.36 2.37 -11.70
CA GLU A 240 -15.66 2.11 -12.37
C GLU A 240 -15.56 1.93 -13.89
N ARG A 241 -15.10 2.95 -14.62
CA ARG A 241 -15.05 2.87 -16.08
C ARG A 241 -14.03 1.85 -16.56
N LEU A 242 -12.85 1.84 -15.94
CA LEU A 242 -11.76 0.91 -16.28
C LEU A 242 -12.26 -0.53 -16.21
N VAL A 243 -12.85 -0.93 -15.08
CA VAL A 243 -13.41 -2.27 -14.89
C VAL A 243 -14.59 -2.52 -15.83
N SER A 244 -15.52 -1.57 -15.97
CA SER A 244 -16.69 -1.75 -16.85
C SER A 244 -16.34 -1.94 -18.33
N GLU A 245 -15.23 -1.35 -18.77
CA GLU A 245 -14.73 -1.55 -20.12
C GLU A 245 -13.86 -2.81 -20.22
N GLY A 246 -13.42 -3.40 -19.11
CA GLY A 246 -12.59 -4.61 -19.04
C GLY A 246 -11.09 -4.36 -18.96
N TYR A 247 -10.64 -3.16 -18.58
CA TYR A 247 -9.24 -2.90 -18.29
C TYR A 247 -8.86 -3.51 -16.94
N GLU A 248 -7.71 -4.16 -16.86
CA GLU A 248 -7.19 -4.68 -15.60
C GLU A 248 -6.60 -3.54 -14.76
N ILE A 249 -6.85 -3.54 -13.45
CA ILE A 249 -6.31 -2.58 -12.48
C ILE A 249 -5.45 -3.33 -11.47
N ILE A 250 -4.25 -2.84 -11.22
CA ILE A 250 -3.36 -3.34 -10.16
C ILE A 250 -3.78 -2.70 -8.83
N TYR A 251 -3.91 -3.51 -7.79
CA TYR A 251 -4.25 -3.06 -6.45
C TYR A 251 -3.04 -3.17 -5.53
N PHE A 252 -2.62 -2.01 -5.02
CA PHE A 252 -1.56 -1.87 -4.04
C PHE A 252 -2.14 -1.48 -2.69
N THR A 253 -1.86 -2.26 -1.65
CA THR A 253 -2.48 -2.11 -0.33
C THR A 253 -1.48 -1.77 0.77
N GLU A 254 -0.19 -1.64 0.43
CA GLU A 254 0.85 -1.34 1.42
C GLU A 254 1.30 0.13 1.33
N PRO A 255 1.59 0.80 2.46
CA PRO A 255 2.09 2.18 2.44
C PRO A 255 3.37 2.38 1.61
N MET A 256 4.23 1.35 1.53
CA MET A 256 5.46 1.40 0.73
C MET A 256 5.18 1.49 -0.77
N ASP A 257 3.99 1.10 -1.23
CA ASP A 257 3.64 1.12 -2.64
C ASP A 257 3.56 2.55 -3.20
N GLU A 258 3.21 3.55 -2.38
CA GLU A 258 3.26 4.96 -2.78
C GLU A 258 4.67 5.40 -3.15
N TYR A 259 5.67 4.96 -2.38
CA TYR A 259 7.07 5.23 -2.67
C TYR A 259 7.56 4.39 -3.84
N LEU A 260 7.21 3.11 -3.89
CA LEU A 260 7.55 2.20 -4.98
C LEU A 260 7.18 2.78 -6.35
N MET A 261 5.94 3.25 -6.49
CA MET A 261 5.42 3.75 -7.75
C MET A 261 5.98 5.12 -8.16
N GLN A 262 6.66 5.84 -7.26
CA GLN A 262 7.45 7.02 -7.63
C GLN A 262 8.74 6.66 -8.39
N HIS A 263 9.27 5.44 -8.18
CA HIS A 263 10.49 4.96 -8.81
C HIS A 263 10.24 4.10 -10.05
N LEU A 264 9.03 3.58 -10.24
CA LEU A 264 8.60 2.80 -11.40
C LEU A 264 7.87 3.67 -12.42
N VAL A 265 8.61 4.17 -13.42
CA VAL A 265 8.04 4.99 -14.49
C VAL A 265 7.36 4.14 -15.57
N GLU A 266 7.99 3.04 -15.95
CA GLU A 266 7.53 2.15 -17.02
C GLU A 266 8.01 0.70 -16.81
N PHE A 267 7.33 -0.23 -17.48
CA PHE A 267 7.65 -1.66 -17.52
C PHE A 267 7.49 -2.17 -18.95
N ASN A 268 8.55 -2.73 -19.55
CA ASN A 268 8.57 -3.24 -20.94
C ASN A 268 7.89 -2.26 -21.94
N ASP A 269 8.30 -0.99 -21.93
CA ASP A 269 7.77 0.11 -22.75
C ASP A 269 6.36 0.63 -22.40
N PHE A 270 5.67 0.03 -21.44
CA PHE A 270 4.37 0.47 -20.97
C PHE A 270 4.49 1.34 -19.73
N LYS A 271 3.82 2.51 -19.74
CA LYS A 271 3.86 3.44 -18.61
C LYS A 271 2.85 3.05 -17.53
N PHE A 272 3.17 3.36 -16.27
CA PHE A 272 2.21 3.24 -15.19
C PHE A 272 1.29 4.47 -15.12
N GLU A 273 0.01 4.25 -14.84
CA GLU A 273 -0.99 5.30 -14.70
C GLU A 273 -1.83 5.08 -13.44
N ASN A 274 -1.76 6.04 -12.51
CA ASN A 274 -2.56 6.00 -11.29
C ASN A 274 -4.01 6.43 -11.60
N ALA A 275 -4.97 5.54 -11.39
CA ALA A 275 -6.37 5.84 -11.64
C ALA A 275 -7.01 6.84 -10.65
N ALA A 276 -6.35 7.14 -9.52
CA ALA A 276 -6.75 8.19 -8.57
C ALA A 276 -6.19 9.58 -8.92
N LYS A 277 -5.33 9.68 -9.94
CA LYS A 277 -4.80 10.97 -10.42
C LYS A 277 -5.60 11.51 -11.61
N GLU A 278 -5.52 12.82 -11.79
CA GLU A 278 -6.15 13.49 -12.92
C GLU A 278 -5.55 13.08 -14.26
N ASP A 279 -6.27 13.41 -15.35
CA ASP A 279 -5.84 13.16 -16.74
C ASP A 279 -5.66 11.68 -17.09
N LEU A 280 -6.43 10.81 -16.42
CA LEU A 280 -6.57 9.41 -16.81
C LEU A 280 -7.02 9.33 -18.27
N THR A 281 -6.21 8.66 -19.08
CA THR A 281 -6.52 8.41 -20.49
C THR A 281 -6.82 6.93 -20.69
N LEU A 282 -7.94 6.62 -21.33
CA LEU A 282 -8.26 5.25 -21.75
C LEU A 282 -7.69 4.98 -23.15
N GLY A 283 -7.32 3.73 -23.44
CA GLY A 283 -6.68 3.34 -24.71
C GLY A 283 -7.54 3.61 -25.95
N ASP A 284 -8.85 3.75 -25.76
CA ASP A 284 -9.84 3.92 -26.83
C ASP A 284 -10.17 5.39 -27.17
N GLU A 285 -9.57 6.34 -26.44
CA GLU A 285 -9.83 7.78 -26.67
C GLU A 285 -9.41 8.26 -28.06
N ASP A 286 -8.61 7.49 -28.81
CA ASP A 286 -8.15 7.86 -30.15
C ASP A 286 -9.24 7.87 -31.23
N SER A 287 -10.44 7.35 -30.93
CA SER A 287 -11.59 7.52 -31.83
C SER A 287 -12.01 9.00 -31.92
N LYS A 288 -11.97 9.56 -33.14
CA LYS A 288 -12.39 10.95 -33.43
C LYS A 288 -13.77 11.28 -32.82
N THR A 289 -14.68 10.32 -32.81
CA THR A 289 -16.04 10.46 -32.27
C THR A 289 -16.05 10.68 -30.76
N GLN A 290 -15.23 9.93 -30.00
CA GLN A 290 -15.15 10.10 -28.56
C GLN A 290 -14.51 11.44 -28.19
N LYS A 291 -13.42 11.84 -28.87
CA LYS A 291 -12.79 13.17 -28.67
C LYS A 291 -13.78 14.31 -28.93
N GLN A 292 -14.58 14.21 -30.00
CA GLN A 292 -15.58 15.22 -30.33
C GLN A 292 -16.71 15.27 -29.29
N ARG A 293 -17.23 14.11 -28.85
CA ARG A 293 -18.24 14.02 -27.78
C ARG A 293 -17.74 14.66 -26.49
N GLN A 294 -16.52 14.34 -26.06
CA GLN A 294 -15.93 14.89 -24.84
C GLN A 294 -15.77 16.41 -24.93
N LYS A 295 -15.34 16.92 -26.09
CA LYS A 295 -15.24 18.37 -26.34
C LYS A 295 -16.60 19.07 -26.25
N GLN A 296 -17.66 18.47 -26.77
CA GLN A 296 -19.01 19.02 -26.69
C GLN A 296 -19.54 19.02 -25.25
N LEU A 297 -19.37 17.92 -24.51
CA LEU A 297 -19.76 17.82 -23.11
C LEU A 297 -19.05 18.87 -22.25
N ARG A 298 -17.72 18.99 -22.39
CA ARG A 298 -16.94 20.03 -21.69
C ARG A 298 -17.42 21.44 -21.99
N LYS A 299 -17.83 21.72 -23.24
CA LYS A 299 -18.38 23.02 -23.62
C LYS A 299 -19.75 23.28 -22.97
N ALA A 300 -20.63 22.29 -23.00
CA ALA A 300 -21.99 22.39 -22.46
C ALA A 300 -22.00 22.56 -20.92
N PHE A 301 -21.09 21.88 -20.22
CA PHE A 301 -21.00 21.95 -18.76
C PHE A 301 -20.13 23.11 -18.25
N ARG A 302 -19.45 23.85 -19.12
CA ARG A 302 -18.50 24.90 -18.71
C ARG A 302 -19.09 25.97 -17.78
N PRO A 303 -20.32 26.51 -17.99
CA PRO A 303 -20.90 27.47 -17.07
C PRO A 303 -21.11 26.86 -15.68
N PHE A 304 -21.70 25.66 -15.64
CA PHE A 304 -21.97 24.91 -14.42
C PHE A 304 -20.70 24.57 -13.63
N THR A 305 -19.65 24.05 -14.27
CA THR A 305 -18.41 23.71 -13.56
C THR A 305 -17.67 24.94 -13.06
N LYS A 306 -17.73 26.07 -13.79
CA LYS A 306 -17.17 27.34 -13.31
C LYS A 306 -17.93 27.86 -12.09
N TRP A 307 -19.26 27.80 -12.11
CA TRP A 307 -20.08 28.16 -10.95
C TRP A 307 -19.73 27.29 -9.75
N TRP A 308 -19.72 25.96 -9.93
CA TRP A 308 -19.38 25.03 -8.85
C TRP A 308 -18.00 25.36 -8.27
N LYS A 309 -16.97 25.58 -9.10
CA LYS A 309 -15.63 25.95 -8.61
C LYS A 309 -15.60 27.23 -7.75
N LYS A 310 -16.47 28.22 -8.02
CA LYS A 310 -16.55 29.45 -7.21
C LYS A 310 -17.07 29.21 -5.80
N LEU A 311 -17.87 28.16 -5.60
CA LEU A 311 -18.42 27.78 -4.30
C LEU A 311 -17.41 26.99 -3.44
N MET A 312 -16.40 26.40 -4.09
CA MET A 312 -15.47 25.48 -3.46
C MET A 312 -14.28 26.20 -2.81
N PRO A 313 -13.66 25.61 -1.79
CA PRO A 313 -12.48 26.16 -1.14
C PRO A 313 -11.31 26.37 -2.10
N HIS A 314 -10.32 27.15 -1.64
CA HIS A 314 -9.15 27.55 -2.44
C HIS A 314 -8.21 26.37 -2.77
N ASP A 315 -8.25 25.28 -2.03
CA ASP A 315 -7.41 24.09 -2.23
C ASP A 315 -7.91 23.17 -3.36
N LEU A 316 -9.17 23.34 -3.81
CA LEU A 316 -9.66 22.75 -5.05
C LEU A 316 -9.13 23.55 -6.26
N ASP A 317 -8.49 22.91 -7.23
CA ASP A 317 -7.99 23.59 -8.44
C ASP A 317 -9.11 23.88 -9.43
N THR A 318 -9.83 22.83 -9.85
CA THR A 318 -10.84 22.93 -10.91
C THR A 318 -11.95 21.92 -10.72
N VAL A 319 -13.11 22.23 -11.31
CA VAL A 319 -14.21 21.29 -11.53
C VAL A 319 -14.26 20.98 -13.03
N LYS A 320 -14.23 19.71 -13.42
CA LYS A 320 -14.24 19.28 -14.83
C LYS A 320 -15.13 18.07 -15.06
N VAL A 321 -15.64 17.93 -16.29
CA VAL A 321 -16.39 16.73 -16.71
C VAL A 321 -15.42 15.59 -16.94
N THR A 322 -15.77 14.41 -16.42
CA THR A 322 -14.97 13.19 -16.57
C THR A 322 -15.61 12.15 -17.48
N ASN A 323 -14.77 11.24 -17.96
CA ASN A 323 -15.12 10.02 -18.65
C ASN A 323 -14.78 8.75 -17.83
N ARG A 324 -14.24 8.89 -16.61
CA ARG A 324 -13.84 7.74 -15.77
C ARG A 324 -14.95 7.14 -14.90
N LEU A 325 -16.07 7.86 -14.75
CA LEU A 325 -17.18 7.44 -13.91
C LEU A 325 -18.29 6.80 -14.75
N THR A 326 -18.95 5.80 -14.17
CA THR A 326 -20.16 5.18 -14.71
C THR A 326 -21.34 5.43 -13.78
N THR A 327 -21.22 5.05 -12.51
CA THR A 327 -22.28 5.08 -11.51
C THR A 327 -22.16 6.23 -10.54
N SER A 328 -20.95 6.62 -10.12
CA SER A 328 -20.79 7.74 -9.18
C SER A 328 -21.10 9.11 -9.81
N PRO A 329 -21.68 10.05 -9.05
CA PRO A 329 -22.01 11.40 -9.53
C PRO A 329 -20.77 12.26 -9.77
N CYS A 330 -19.80 12.19 -8.87
CA CYS A 330 -18.56 12.93 -8.94
C CYS A 330 -17.49 12.24 -8.10
N VAL A 331 -16.23 12.60 -8.33
CA VAL A 331 -15.07 12.05 -7.61
C VAL A 331 -14.01 13.14 -7.47
N VAL A 332 -13.24 13.12 -6.38
CA VAL A 332 -12.10 14.04 -6.20
C VAL A 332 -10.82 13.31 -6.52
N VAL A 333 -10.10 13.77 -7.55
CA VAL A 333 -8.80 13.21 -7.93
C VAL A 333 -7.67 14.12 -7.46
N SER A 334 -6.51 13.52 -7.20
CA SER A 334 -5.27 14.27 -7.00
C SER A 334 -4.79 14.87 -8.32
N SER A 335 -4.17 16.05 -8.23
CA SER A 335 -3.39 16.58 -9.35
C SER A 335 -2.26 15.63 -9.76
N LYS A 336 -1.79 15.79 -11.01
CA LYS A 336 -0.82 14.89 -11.63
C LYS A 336 0.48 14.73 -10.82
N TYR A 337 1.00 15.82 -10.27
CA TYR A 337 2.30 15.86 -9.57
C TYR A 337 2.19 15.90 -8.05
N GLY A 338 0.98 16.08 -7.50
CA GLY A 338 0.78 16.14 -6.05
C GLY A 338 0.65 14.77 -5.40
N PHE A 339 0.57 14.79 -4.06
CA PHE A 339 0.22 13.63 -3.26
C PHE A 339 -1.17 13.08 -3.59
N THR A 340 -1.28 11.75 -3.56
CA THR A 340 -2.54 11.02 -3.49
C THR A 340 -3.19 11.24 -2.12
N ALA A 341 -4.48 10.95 -1.98
CA ALA A 341 -5.14 10.94 -0.67
C ALA A 341 -4.43 10.00 0.32
N ASN A 342 -4.04 8.81 -0.15
CA ASN A 342 -3.31 7.84 0.66
C ASN A 342 -1.90 8.34 1.06
N MET A 343 -1.16 8.99 0.14
CA MET A 343 0.13 9.60 0.47
C MET A 343 -0.01 10.76 1.46
N GLU A 344 -1.07 11.58 1.35
CA GLU A 344 -1.37 12.64 2.32
C GLU A 344 -1.59 12.05 3.73
N ARG A 345 -2.37 10.97 3.83
CA ARG A 345 -2.59 10.24 5.09
C ARG A 345 -1.29 9.68 5.66
N ILE A 346 -0.45 9.07 4.84
CA ILE A 346 0.86 8.55 5.26
C ILE A 346 1.77 9.68 5.75
N ALA A 347 1.85 10.79 5.00
CA ALA A 347 2.69 11.93 5.34
C ALA A 347 2.24 12.62 6.65
N LYS A 348 0.93 12.72 6.89
CA LYS A 348 0.35 13.23 8.15
C LYS A 348 0.62 12.32 9.34
N ALA A 349 0.64 11.00 9.13
CA ALA A 349 0.87 10.02 10.20
C ALA A 349 2.35 9.84 10.58
N GLN A 350 3.30 10.37 9.78
CA GLN A 350 4.73 10.28 10.08
C GLN A 350 5.14 11.27 11.17
N ALA A 351 5.52 10.74 12.34
CA ALA A 351 5.90 11.53 13.52
C ALA A 351 7.12 12.46 13.32
N LEU A 352 8.00 12.15 12.36
CA LEU A 352 9.21 12.93 12.05
C LEU A 352 9.05 13.81 10.80
N ALA A 353 7.87 13.84 10.18
CA ALA A 353 7.66 14.64 8.99
C ALA A 353 7.56 16.13 9.34
N ASP A 354 8.22 16.98 8.55
CA ASP A 354 8.08 18.43 8.64
C ASP A 354 6.76 18.87 7.98
N PRO A 355 5.79 19.39 8.75
CA PRO A 355 4.50 19.81 8.20
C PRO A 355 4.61 20.90 7.14
N GLU A 356 5.61 21.78 7.23
CA GLU A 356 5.81 22.87 6.25
C GLU A 356 6.40 22.33 4.94
N ALA A 357 7.36 21.40 5.02
CA ALA A 357 7.90 20.74 3.83
C ALA A 357 6.81 19.96 3.07
N ASN A 358 5.91 19.29 3.80
CA ASN A 358 4.81 18.53 3.22
C ASN A 358 3.77 19.42 2.52
N GLN A 359 3.55 20.66 2.96
CA GLN A 359 2.59 21.58 2.33
C GLN A 359 2.92 21.85 0.85
N MET A 360 4.20 21.85 0.47
CA MET A 360 4.60 22.03 -0.93
C MET A 360 4.17 20.84 -1.83
N TYR A 361 4.00 19.65 -1.25
CA TYR A 361 3.62 18.43 -1.96
C TYR A 361 2.13 18.09 -1.86
N LEU A 362 1.39 18.80 -0.99
CA LEU A 362 -0.07 18.79 -0.98
C LEU A 362 -0.54 19.32 -2.34
N GLY A 363 -0.85 18.37 -3.22
CA GLY A 363 -1.39 18.67 -4.52
C GLY A 363 -2.72 19.38 -4.38
N LYS A 364 -3.00 20.31 -5.30
CA LYS A 364 -4.38 20.74 -5.46
C LYS A 364 -5.25 19.56 -5.90
N LYS A 365 -6.51 19.61 -5.51
CA LYS A 365 -7.51 18.59 -5.80
C LYS A 365 -8.32 18.97 -7.05
N VAL A 366 -8.89 18.00 -7.75
CA VAL A 366 -9.75 18.26 -8.91
C VAL A 366 -11.05 17.50 -8.74
N LEU A 367 -12.18 18.21 -8.84
CA LEU A 367 -13.50 17.60 -8.79
C LEU A 367 -13.90 17.19 -10.21
N GLU A 368 -14.06 15.90 -10.41
CA GLU A 368 -14.45 15.29 -11.67
C GLU A 368 -15.93 14.90 -11.62
N VAL A 369 -16.73 15.39 -12.56
CA VAL A 369 -18.19 15.29 -12.55
C VAL A 369 -18.70 14.38 -13.67
N ASN A 370 -19.57 13.43 -13.35
CA ASN A 370 -20.23 12.54 -14.29
C ASN A 370 -21.43 13.25 -14.94
N PRO A 371 -21.36 13.60 -16.25
CA PRO A 371 -22.41 14.38 -16.91
C PRO A 371 -23.68 13.56 -17.17
N PHE A 372 -23.63 12.23 -16.99
CA PHE A 372 -24.74 11.33 -17.26
C PHE A 372 -25.56 11.01 -16.01
N HIS A 373 -24.98 11.22 -14.82
CA HIS A 373 -25.62 10.91 -13.55
C HIS A 373 -26.88 11.78 -13.31
N PRO A 374 -28.03 11.19 -12.92
CA PRO A 374 -29.27 11.93 -12.71
C PRO A 374 -29.14 13.08 -11.72
N ALA A 375 -28.43 12.86 -10.60
CA ALA A 375 -28.25 13.90 -9.59
C ALA A 375 -27.43 15.09 -10.10
N ILE A 376 -26.44 14.86 -10.97
CA ILE A 376 -25.66 15.94 -11.60
C ILE A 376 -26.52 16.73 -12.60
N LYS A 377 -27.36 16.04 -13.38
CA LYS A 377 -28.30 16.70 -14.29
C LYS A 377 -29.27 17.58 -13.51
N LYS A 378 -29.83 17.06 -12.42
CA LYS A 378 -30.76 17.81 -11.57
C LYS A 378 -30.09 19.01 -10.92
N LEU A 379 -28.87 18.86 -10.39
CA LEU A 379 -28.10 19.97 -9.82
C LEU A 379 -27.80 21.05 -10.88
N LYS A 380 -27.47 20.65 -12.11
CA LYS A 380 -27.29 21.57 -13.22
C LYS A 380 -28.58 22.31 -13.58
N GLU A 381 -29.73 21.63 -13.58
CA GLU A 381 -31.04 22.27 -13.80
C GLU A 381 -31.36 23.32 -12.73
N LEU A 382 -31.10 23.02 -11.46
CA LEU A 382 -31.29 23.98 -10.36
C LEU A 382 -30.40 25.21 -10.54
N PHE A 383 -29.13 25.02 -10.88
CA PHE A 383 -28.20 26.11 -11.23
C PHE A 383 -28.70 26.95 -12.41
N GLU A 384 -29.27 26.33 -13.44
CA GLU A 384 -29.79 27.05 -14.62
C GLU A 384 -31.08 27.83 -14.33
N GLN A 385 -31.85 27.42 -13.30
CA GLN A 385 -33.02 28.14 -12.83
C GLN A 385 -32.62 29.34 -11.97
N ASP A 386 -31.69 29.15 -11.04
CA ASP A 386 -31.19 30.19 -10.14
C ASP A 386 -29.74 29.92 -9.69
N GLU A 387 -28.79 30.75 -10.15
CA GLU A 387 -27.37 30.65 -9.79
C GLU A 387 -27.12 30.97 -8.30
N GLU A 388 -28.01 31.74 -7.68
CA GLU A 388 -27.96 32.13 -6.28
C GLU A 388 -28.83 31.27 -5.36
N GLY A 389 -29.57 30.33 -5.95
CA GLY A 389 -30.45 29.41 -5.23
C GLY A 389 -29.71 28.62 -4.16
N GLU A 390 -30.23 28.68 -2.93
CA GLU A 390 -29.61 28.06 -1.76
C GLU A 390 -29.51 26.54 -1.90
N GLU A 391 -30.57 25.89 -2.39
CA GLU A 391 -30.63 24.43 -2.60
C GLU A 391 -29.49 23.95 -3.51
N ALA A 392 -29.29 24.62 -4.66
CA ALA A 392 -28.24 24.27 -5.60
C ALA A 392 -26.85 24.39 -4.96
N ARG A 393 -26.62 25.48 -4.22
CA ARG A 393 -25.33 25.75 -3.57
C ARG A 393 -25.03 24.73 -2.47
N GLN A 394 -26.00 24.47 -1.59
CA GLN A 394 -25.85 23.50 -0.50
C GLN A 394 -25.57 22.09 -1.06
N MET A 395 -26.33 21.65 -2.07
CA MET A 395 -26.17 20.33 -2.67
C MET A 395 -24.83 20.19 -3.40
N ALA A 396 -24.35 21.25 -4.06
CA ALA A 396 -23.03 21.26 -4.71
C ALA A 396 -21.88 21.13 -3.70
N VAL A 397 -21.97 21.79 -2.55
CA VAL A 397 -20.99 21.65 -1.46
C VAL A 397 -21.06 20.26 -0.85
N LEU A 398 -22.25 19.77 -0.52
CA LEU A 398 -22.44 18.44 0.07
C LEU A 398 -21.90 17.34 -0.85
N MET A 399 -22.23 17.36 -2.14
CA MET A 399 -21.69 16.41 -3.11
C MET A 399 -20.16 16.43 -3.18
N TYR A 400 -19.55 17.62 -3.14
CA TYR A 400 -18.09 17.74 -3.12
C TYR A 400 -17.50 17.08 -1.88
N GLU A 401 -18.03 17.36 -0.69
CA GLU A 401 -17.52 16.83 0.56
C GLU A 401 -17.73 15.32 0.70
N THR A 402 -18.88 14.81 0.28
CA THR A 402 -19.11 13.37 0.19
C THR A 402 -18.10 12.72 -0.76
N SER A 403 -17.83 13.34 -1.92
CA SER A 403 -16.85 12.82 -2.87
C SER A 403 -15.41 12.93 -2.39
N LEU A 404 -15.07 13.91 -1.53
CA LEU A 404 -13.77 13.98 -0.86
C LEU A 404 -13.56 12.75 0.02
N LEU A 405 -14.54 12.44 0.86
CA LEU A 405 -14.50 11.32 1.78
C LEU A 405 -14.40 9.98 1.03
N GLU A 406 -15.23 9.78 0.01
CA GLU A 406 -15.19 8.59 -0.85
C GLU A 406 -13.84 8.44 -1.56
N SER A 407 -13.17 9.55 -1.87
CA SER A 407 -11.85 9.56 -2.50
C SER A 407 -10.69 9.42 -1.50
N GLY A 408 -10.98 9.23 -0.22
CA GLY A 408 -10.01 9.05 0.87
C GLY A 408 -9.42 10.34 1.44
N PHE A 409 -9.97 11.51 1.09
CA PHE A 409 -9.56 12.80 1.66
C PHE A 409 -10.36 13.16 2.89
N GLU A 410 -9.72 13.87 3.81
CA GLU A 410 -10.39 14.45 4.98
C GLU A 410 -11.06 15.79 4.61
N PRO A 411 -12.34 15.99 4.96
CA PRO A 411 -12.98 17.29 4.86
C PRO A 411 -12.26 18.32 5.74
N SER A 412 -12.07 19.54 5.23
CA SER A 412 -11.46 20.63 6.02
C SER A 412 -12.33 21.10 7.18
N ASP A 413 -13.65 20.93 7.08
CA ASP A 413 -14.64 21.31 8.09
C ASP A 413 -15.64 20.16 8.32
N ALA A 414 -15.26 19.22 9.20
CA ALA A 414 -16.09 18.08 9.56
C ALA A 414 -17.43 18.50 10.21
N ARG A 415 -17.43 19.59 10.98
CA ARG A 415 -18.65 20.08 11.66
C ARG A 415 -19.63 20.70 10.66
N GLY A 416 -19.13 21.50 9.72
CA GLY A 416 -19.94 22.05 8.64
C GLY A 416 -20.52 20.97 7.73
N TYR A 417 -19.73 19.93 7.41
CA TYR A 417 -20.23 18.77 6.66
C TYR A 417 -21.38 18.08 7.40
N ALA A 418 -21.20 17.76 8.69
CA ALA A 418 -22.25 17.14 9.50
C ALA A 418 -23.51 18.00 9.55
N LYS A 419 -23.38 19.33 9.72
CA LYS A 419 -24.51 20.26 9.69
C LYS A 419 -25.30 20.16 8.38
N ARG A 420 -24.63 20.18 7.23
CA ARG A 420 -25.27 20.03 5.91
C ARG A 420 -25.98 18.68 5.74
N VAL A 421 -25.39 17.61 6.26
CA VAL A 421 -26.04 16.28 6.25
C VAL A 421 -27.34 16.32 7.07
N TYR A 422 -27.32 16.90 8.27
CA TYR A 422 -28.52 17.03 9.10
C TYR A 422 -29.58 17.94 8.46
N GLU A 423 -29.18 19.04 7.81
CA GLU A 423 -30.09 19.92 7.06
C GLU A 423 -30.83 19.15 5.94
N VAL A 424 -30.11 18.31 5.19
CA VAL A 424 -30.75 17.47 4.16
C VAL A 424 -31.68 16.42 4.78
N MET A 425 -31.34 15.85 5.93
CA MET A 425 -32.24 14.93 6.66
C MET A 425 -33.50 15.64 7.16
N HIS A 426 -33.36 16.82 7.76
CA HIS A 426 -34.48 17.65 8.21
C HIS A 426 -35.41 17.98 7.05
N TRP A 427 -34.86 18.47 5.93
CA TRP A 427 -35.63 18.73 4.72
C TRP A 427 -36.36 17.49 4.22
N LYS A 428 -35.70 16.33 4.21
CA LYS A 428 -36.31 15.07 3.76
C LYS A 428 -37.42 14.58 4.67
N PHE A 429 -37.31 14.80 5.98
CA PHE A 429 -38.33 14.46 6.97
C PHE A 429 -39.41 15.54 7.11
N GLY A 430 -39.25 16.71 6.48
CA GLY A 430 -40.15 17.84 6.64
C GLY A 430 -40.04 18.52 8.01
N VAL A 431 -38.89 18.40 8.66
CA VAL A 431 -38.57 19.05 9.93
C VAL A 431 -37.95 20.42 9.63
N ASP A 432 -38.41 21.45 10.33
CA ASP A 432 -37.81 22.79 10.24
C ASP A 432 -36.38 22.75 10.81
N SER A 433 -35.42 23.40 10.14
CA SER A 433 -34.04 23.51 10.63
C SER A 433 -33.94 24.25 11.96
N GLU A 434 -34.94 25.06 12.30
CA GLU A 434 -35.06 25.82 13.55
C GLU A 434 -36.08 25.22 14.54
N ALA A 435 -36.51 23.97 14.33
CA ALA A 435 -37.43 23.32 15.26
C ALA A 435 -36.80 23.19 16.66
N ASP A 436 -37.57 23.56 17.69
CA ASP A 436 -37.13 23.44 19.08
C ASP A 436 -36.87 21.97 19.45
N ILE A 437 -35.75 21.73 20.13
CA ILE A 437 -35.47 20.42 20.74
C ILE A 437 -36.25 20.35 22.05
N VAL A 438 -37.33 19.58 22.05
CA VAL A 438 -38.18 19.35 23.23
C VAL A 438 -37.86 17.96 23.78
N ASP A 439 -37.53 17.88 25.06
CA ASP A 439 -37.49 16.61 25.79
C ASP A 439 -38.93 16.26 26.20
N ASP A 440 -39.59 15.48 25.35
CA ASP A 440 -40.93 14.94 25.57
C ASP A 440 -40.90 13.50 26.12
N PHE A 441 -39.72 13.02 26.53
CA PHE A 441 -39.57 11.70 27.10
C PHE A 441 -40.20 11.64 28.50
N VAL A 442 -41.22 10.80 28.64
CA VAL A 442 -41.85 10.55 29.93
C VAL A 442 -40.99 9.53 30.67
N TYR A 443 -40.31 9.97 31.72
CA TYR A 443 -39.65 9.09 32.67
C TYR A 443 -40.73 8.38 33.49
N GLU A 444 -40.84 7.06 33.35
CA GLU A 444 -41.59 6.24 34.30
C GLU A 444 -40.79 6.22 35.61
N GLU A 445 -41.35 6.80 36.68
CA GLU A 445 -40.84 6.56 38.04
C GLU A 445 -41.12 5.09 38.35
N GLU A 446 -40.07 4.27 38.49
CA GLU A 446 -40.22 2.98 39.16
C GLU A 446 -40.63 3.30 40.61
N GLU A 447 -41.89 3.01 40.96
CA GLU A 447 -42.32 3.03 42.36
C GLU A 447 -41.43 2.04 43.12
N GLU A 448 -40.46 2.54 43.90
CA GLU A 448 -39.83 1.74 44.95
C GLU A 448 -40.98 1.29 45.87
N GLU A 449 -41.28 -0.01 45.88
CA GLU A 449 -42.22 -0.60 46.83
C GLU A 449 -41.70 -0.31 48.25
N GLU A 450 -42.22 0.75 48.88
CA GLU A 450 -42.07 0.98 50.31
C GLU A 450 -42.77 -0.17 51.06
N GLU A 451 -42.01 -1.20 51.42
CA GLU A 451 -42.43 -2.15 52.46
C GLU A 451 -42.63 -1.36 53.77
N GLU A 452 -43.89 -1.18 54.18
CA GLU A 452 -44.25 -0.64 55.50
C GLU A 452 -43.69 -1.54 56.63
N ALA A 453 -42.47 -1.25 57.09
CA ALA A 453 -41.97 -1.70 58.38
C ALA A 453 -42.51 -0.77 59.47
N GLY A 454 -43.45 -1.28 60.27
CA GLY A 454 -44.03 -0.57 61.41
C GLY A 454 -42.99 -0.04 62.41
N VAL A 455 -42.99 1.30 62.55
CA VAL A 455 -42.63 2.16 63.68
C VAL A 455 -41.78 1.56 64.82
N GLY A 456 -40.56 2.09 64.98
CA GLY A 456 -39.76 1.97 66.20
C GLY A 456 -38.49 2.85 66.23
N GLN A 457 -38.65 4.15 66.51
CA GLN A 457 -37.70 5.13 67.09
C GLN A 457 -36.24 5.24 66.54
N GLN A 458 -35.91 6.44 66.03
CA GLN A 458 -34.56 6.96 65.76
C GLN A 458 -33.64 6.93 67.00
N PRO A 459 -32.31 7.04 66.81
CA PRO A 459 -31.71 8.38 66.86
C PRO A 459 -30.79 8.72 65.68
N GLU A 460 -30.70 10.03 65.45
CA GLU A 460 -29.94 10.77 64.45
C GLU A 460 -28.43 10.47 64.47
N GLU A 461 -27.81 10.41 63.29
CA GLU A 461 -26.41 10.80 63.11
C GLU A 461 -26.18 11.18 61.63
N ASP A 462 -25.97 12.48 61.39
CA ASP A 462 -25.61 13.09 60.11
C ASP A 462 -24.26 12.54 59.61
N PHE A 463 -24.24 11.86 58.46
CA PHE A 463 -23.01 11.55 57.73
C PHE A 463 -23.02 12.21 56.35
N ALA A 464 -22.47 13.42 56.29
CA ALA A 464 -21.98 14.02 55.07
C ALA A 464 -20.66 13.32 54.67
N PHE A 465 -20.65 12.63 53.53
CA PHE A 465 -19.45 12.00 52.99
C PHE A 465 -18.63 13.04 52.22
N ASN A 466 -17.47 13.40 52.76
CA ASN A 466 -16.56 14.41 52.19
C ASN A 466 -15.52 13.72 51.29
N PHE A 467 -15.28 14.29 50.10
CA PHE A 467 -14.48 13.68 49.02
C PHE A 467 -12.95 13.82 49.20
N ASP A 468 -12.48 14.26 50.37
CA ASP A 468 -11.08 14.56 50.66
C ASP A 468 -10.30 13.39 51.34
N ASP A 469 -10.94 12.25 51.63
CA ASP A 469 -10.32 11.13 52.37
C ASP A 469 -9.83 9.94 51.48
N LEU A 470 -9.72 10.13 50.16
CA LEU A 470 -9.10 9.13 49.28
C LEU A 470 -7.61 9.41 49.06
N ASP A 471 -6.83 9.30 50.13
CA ASP A 471 -5.36 9.20 50.05
C ASP A 471 -5.00 7.74 49.68
N MET A 472 -4.81 7.49 48.37
CA MET A 472 -4.18 6.27 47.88
C MET A 472 -2.68 6.54 47.67
N ASP A 473 -1.91 6.35 48.73
CA ASP A 473 -0.46 6.13 48.65
C ASP A 473 -0.21 4.89 47.77
N MET A 474 0.31 5.11 46.56
CA MET A 474 0.92 4.06 45.75
C MET A 474 2.44 4.28 45.70
N ASP A 475 3.13 3.29 46.26
CA ASP A 475 4.58 3.17 46.39
C ASP A 475 5.35 3.54 45.11
N LYS A 476 6.31 4.46 45.27
CA LYS A 476 7.42 4.66 44.33
C LYS A 476 8.58 3.77 44.72
N GLU A 477 8.60 2.55 44.18
CA GLU A 477 9.84 1.82 43.92
C GLU A 477 9.61 0.88 42.72
N GLU A 478 10.58 0.87 41.80
CA GLU A 478 10.58 0.25 40.46
C GLU A 478 9.90 1.02 39.31
N LEU A 479 10.62 2.04 38.81
CA LEU A 479 11.06 2.10 37.40
C LEU A 479 12.20 3.11 37.21
#